data_AF-A0A382GAA9-F1
#
_entry.id   AF-A0A382GAA9-F1
#
_cell.length_a   1.000
_cell.length_b   1.000
_cell.length_c   1.000
_cell.angle_alpha   90.00
_cell.angle_beta   90.00
_cell.angle_gamma   90.00
#
_symmetry.space_group_name_H-M   'P 1'
#
loop_
_entity.id
_entity.type
_entity.pdbx_description
1 polymer ?
#
loop_
_entity_poly.entity_id
_entity_poly.type
_entity_poly.pdbx_seq_one_letter_code
_entity_poly.pdbx_strand_id
1 'polypeptide(L)'
;MQDTLVIVVVNHGENADELFKNDNKKTLQFLATSTYSITLGVVDAATTGLELPPKQAGVGMARKIGMDLALPYLTGKRSLLFSTDADTMIDRQYLKIVLDYFKQHDADAAVV
;
A
#
# COMPACT_ATOMS: atom_id res chain seq x y z
N MET A 1 -14.50 5.67 6.39
CA MET A 1 -13.06 5.80 6.16
C MET A 1 -12.26 5.96 7.45
N GLN A 2 -12.85 6.36 8.59
CA GLN A 2 -12.08 6.51 9.84
C GLN A 2 -11.43 5.19 10.31
N ASP A 3 -12.05 4.05 10.00
CA ASP A 3 -11.50 2.71 10.31
C ASP A 3 -10.65 2.11 9.17
N THR A 4 -10.07 2.94 8.31
CA THR A 4 -9.26 2.49 7.16
C THR A 4 -7.84 3.01 7.29
N LEU A 5 -6.89 2.08 7.41
CA LEU A 5 -5.46 2.35 7.28
C LEU A 5 -5.05 2.15 5.82
N VAL A 6 -4.40 3.16 5.25
CA VAL A 6 -3.77 3.07 3.93
C VAL A 6 -2.26 3.05 4.14
N ILE A 7 -1.58 2.03 3.62
CA ILE A 7 -0.12 1.95 3.64
C ILE A 7 0.39 2.09 2.22
N VAL A 8 1.25 3.08 1.99
CA VAL A 8 1.95 3.26 0.72
C VAL A 8 3.40 2.85 0.90
N VAL A 9 3.81 1.82 0.18
CA VAL A 9 5.21 1.38 0.14
C VAL A 9 5.85 1.94 -1.13
N VAL A 10 6.82 2.85 -0.96
CA VAL A 10 7.60 3.39 -2.07
C VAL A 10 8.91 2.64 -2.13
N ASN A 11 9.12 1.88 -3.19
CA ASN A 11 10.29 1.01 -3.29
C ASN A 11 10.95 1.05 -4.68
N HIS A 12 12.24 0.74 -4.68
CA HIS A 12 12.97 0.30 -5.88
C HIS A 12 14.18 -0.54 -5.48
N GLY A 13 14.85 -1.15 -6.46
CA GLY A 13 16.06 -1.92 -6.23
C GLY A 13 17.29 -1.01 -6.20
N GLU A 14 18.32 -1.34 -5.43
CA GLU A 14 19.59 -0.57 -5.37
C GLU A 14 20.15 -0.18 -6.77
N ASN A 15 19.95 -1.07 -7.75
CA ASN A 15 20.38 -0.92 -9.13
C ASN A 15 19.35 -0.24 -10.06
N ALA A 16 18.27 0.33 -9.53
CA ALA A 16 17.26 1.01 -10.32
C ALA A 16 17.83 2.22 -11.04
N ASP A 17 17.25 2.54 -12.20
CA ASP A 17 17.66 3.71 -12.97
C ASP A 17 17.40 5.00 -12.19
N GLU A 18 18.26 6.00 -12.42
CA GLU A 18 18.17 7.31 -11.78
C GLU A 18 16.82 8.00 -11.99
N LEU A 19 16.12 7.68 -13.09
CA LEU A 19 14.76 8.15 -13.32
C LEU A 19 13.81 7.68 -12.20
N PHE A 20 13.80 6.39 -11.89
CA PHE A 20 12.96 5.81 -10.84
C PHE A 20 13.38 6.27 -9.44
N LYS A 21 14.69 6.44 -9.21
CA LYS A 21 15.20 6.97 -7.94
C LYS A 21 14.70 8.39 -7.69
N ASN A 22 14.81 9.25 -8.69
CA ASN A 22 14.38 10.63 -8.60
C ASN A 22 12.86 10.76 -8.47
N ASP A 23 12.09 9.94 -9.19
CA ASP A 23 10.63 9.97 -9.08
C ASP A 23 10.14 9.45 -7.73
N ASN A 24 10.72 8.35 -7.22
CA ASN A 24 10.40 7.87 -5.87
C ASN A 24 10.75 8.88 -4.78
N LYS A 25 11.86 9.62 -4.92
CA LYS A 25 12.21 10.71 -4.01
C LYS A 25 11.14 11.82 -4.02
N LYS A 26 10.65 12.22 -5.19
CA LYS A 26 9.55 13.20 -5.31
C LYS A 26 8.26 12.65 -4.69
N THR A 27 7.94 11.38 -4.91
CA THR A 27 6.77 10.71 -4.32
C THR A 27 6.84 10.73 -2.79
N LEU A 28 7.97 10.35 -2.20
CA LEU A 28 8.17 10.42 -0.74
C LEU A 28 8.01 11.85 -0.21
N GLN A 29 8.58 12.84 -0.89
CA GLN A 29 8.43 14.25 -0.51
C GLN A 29 6.96 14.70 -0.59
N PHE A 30 6.25 14.33 -1.66
CA PHE A 30 4.83 14.62 -1.83
C PHE A 30 3.99 14.00 -0.70
N LEU A 31 4.23 12.72 -0.39
CA LEU A 31 3.55 12.00 0.69
C LEU A 31 3.84 12.62 2.07
N ALA A 32 5.05 13.13 2.30
CA ALA A 32 5.43 13.74 3.58
C ALA A 32 4.90 15.17 3.78
N THR A 33 4.60 15.89 2.69
CA THR A 33 4.22 17.32 2.74
C THR A 33 2.74 17.57 2.53
N SER A 34 2.00 16.58 2.05
CA SER A 34 0.56 16.69 1.81
C SER A 34 -0.27 16.41 3.06
N THR A 35 -1.49 16.93 3.07
CA THR A 35 -2.48 16.63 4.12
C THR A 35 -3.51 15.63 3.60
N TYR A 36 -3.81 14.63 4.44
CA TYR A 36 -4.73 13.55 4.12
C TYR A 36 -5.87 13.49 5.14
N SER A 37 -7.08 13.19 4.65
CA SER A 37 -8.25 12.93 5.49
C SER A 37 -8.39 11.46 5.91
N ILE A 38 -7.37 10.66 5.61
CA ILE A 38 -7.28 9.22 5.88
C ILE A 38 -6.07 8.95 6.78
N THR A 39 -6.11 7.83 7.50
CA THR A 39 -4.94 7.33 8.23
C THR A 39 -3.94 6.75 7.24
N LEU A 40 -2.84 7.45 7.01
CA LEU A 40 -1.80 7.08 6.04
C LEU A 40 -0.52 6.63 6.76
N GLY A 41 -0.03 5.44 6.43
CA GLY A 41 1.34 5.00 6.70
C GLY A 41 2.18 5.04 5.43
N VAL A 42 3.41 5.54 5.52
CA VAL A 42 4.35 5.56 4.39
C VAL A 42 5.57 4.74 4.76
N VAL A 43 5.95 3.82 3.87
CA VAL A 43 7.17 3.02 4.01
C VAL A 43 8.16 3.47 2.95
N ASP A 44 9.30 3.95 3.41
CA ASP A 44 10.43 4.28 2.56
C ASP A 44 11.33 3.04 2.39
N ALA A 45 11.32 2.50 1.18
CA ALA A 45 12.22 1.45 0.72
C ALA A 45 12.92 1.88 -0.58
N ALA A 46 13.21 3.18 -0.68
CA ALA A 46 13.71 3.85 -1.89
C ALA A 46 14.82 4.88 -1.59
N THR A 47 14.92 5.41 -0.38
CA THR A 47 16.04 6.29 -0.01
C THR A 47 17.34 5.48 0.11
N THR A 48 18.47 6.11 -0.22
CA THR A 48 19.80 5.49 -0.10
C THR A 48 20.07 4.88 1.28
N GLY A 49 20.38 3.59 1.29
CA GLY A 49 20.56 2.76 2.48
C GLY A 49 19.30 2.05 2.96
N LEU A 50 18.14 2.34 2.37
CA LEU A 50 16.84 1.71 2.64
C LEU A 50 16.27 0.98 1.41
N GLU A 51 16.94 1.05 0.26
CA GLU A 51 16.49 0.37 -0.95
C GLU A 51 16.42 -1.15 -0.78
N LEU A 52 15.61 -1.79 -1.62
CA LEU A 52 15.52 -3.24 -1.61
C LEU A 52 16.66 -3.87 -2.44
N PRO A 53 17.11 -5.08 -2.08
CA PRO A 53 17.99 -5.85 -2.94
C PRO A 53 17.34 -6.03 -4.32
N PRO A 54 18.07 -5.90 -5.44
CA PRO A 54 17.50 -5.93 -6.80
C PRO A 54 16.55 -7.10 -7.09
N LYS A 55 16.87 -8.30 -6.58
CA LYS A 55 16.06 -9.52 -6.77
C LYS A 55 14.76 -9.54 -5.95
N GLN A 56 14.62 -8.62 -5.00
CA GLN A 56 13.48 -8.51 -4.09
C GLN A 56 12.73 -7.19 -4.26
N ALA A 57 13.14 -6.31 -5.17
CA ALA A 57 12.53 -5.01 -5.39
C ALA A 57 11.21 -5.04 -6.17
N GLY A 58 10.69 -6.22 -6.49
CA GLY A 58 9.42 -6.36 -7.19
C GLY A 58 8.21 -6.01 -6.32
N VAL A 59 7.07 -5.79 -6.98
CA VAL A 59 5.79 -5.45 -6.35
C VAL A 59 5.33 -6.47 -5.29
N GLY A 60 5.71 -7.74 -5.42
CA GLY A 60 5.38 -8.76 -4.41
C GLY A 60 5.98 -8.48 -3.04
N MET A 61 7.22 -7.97 -2.99
CA MET A 61 7.85 -7.60 -1.72
C MET A 61 7.21 -6.35 -1.13
N ALA A 62 6.89 -5.35 -1.97
CA ALA A 62 6.19 -4.15 -1.52
C ALA A 62 4.84 -4.49 -0.87
N ARG A 63 4.05 -5.37 -1.49
CA ARG A 63 2.79 -5.87 -0.92
C ARG A 63 3.00 -6.61 0.39
N LYS A 64 4.01 -7.49 0.46
CA LYS A 64 4.35 -8.20 1.69
C LYS A 64 4.68 -7.25 2.83
N ILE A 65 5.57 -6.28 2.60
CA ILE A 65 5.95 -5.27 3.60
C ILE A 65 4.71 -4.51 4.09
N GLY A 66 3.86 -4.04 3.18
CA GLY A 66 2.64 -3.33 3.53
C GLY A 66 1.67 -4.19 4.34
N MET A 67 1.45 -5.44 3.94
CA MET A 67 0.56 -6.37 4.64
C MET A 67 1.09 -6.74 6.03
N ASP A 68 2.38 -7.07 6.15
CA ASP A 68 3.02 -7.42 7.42
C ASP A 68 2.88 -6.27 8.43
N LEU A 69 3.05 -5.02 7.97
CA LEU A 69 2.85 -3.82 8.79
C LEU A 69 1.38 -3.54 9.12
N ALA A 70 0.44 -3.99 8.30
CA ALA A 70 -0.99 -3.84 8.56
C ALA A 70 -1.52 -4.85 9.60
N LEU A 71 -0.90 -6.02 9.74
CA LEU A 71 -1.39 -7.12 10.61
C LEU A 71 -1.71 -6.69 12.05
N PRO A 72 -0.87 -5.90 12.76
CA PRO A 72 -1.15 -5.49 14.14
C PRO A 72 -2.38 -4.59 14.28
N TYR A 73 -2.86 -3.99 13.19
CA TYR A 73 -4.00 -3.07 13.17
C TYR A 73 -5.32 -3.76 12.82
N LEU A 74 -5.31 -5.07 12.55
CA LEU A 74 -6.54 -5.82 12.30
C LEU A 74 -7.33 -5.96 13.61
N THR A 75 -8.60 -5.58 13.57
CA THR A 75 -9.49 -5.55 14.74
C THR A 75 -10.27 -6.85 14.95
N GLY A 76 -10.23 -7.77 13.98
CA GLY A 76 -10.81 -9.11 14.13
C GLY A 76 -10.74 -9.93 12.85
N LYS A 77 -11.35 -11.12 12.89
CA LYS A 77 -11.35 -12.08 11.77
C LYS A 77 -12.06 -11.58 10.49
N ARG A 78 -12.82 -10.48 10.59
CA ARG A 78 -13.54 -9.86 9.48
C ARG A 78 -12.85 -8.61 8.95
N SER A 79 -11.69 -8.23 9.50
CA SER A 79 -10.87 -7.17 8.93
C SER A 79 -10.38 -7.60 7.54
N LEU A 80 -10.48 -6.71 6.56
CA LEU A 80 -10.09 -6.99 5.19
C LEU A 80 -8.75 -6.34 4.89
N LEU A 81 -7.88 -7.06 4.19
CA LEU A 81 -6.66 -6.53 3.59
C LEU A 81 -6.89 -6.30 2.11
N PHE A 82 -6.52 -5.12 1.63
CA PHE A 82 -6.61 -4.72 0.23
C PHE A 82 -5.20 -4.56 -0.32
N SER A 83 -5.02 -4.92 -1.60
CA SER A 83 -3.79 -4.64 -2.31
C SER A 83 -4.12 -4.07 -3.68
N THR A 84 -3.67 -2.85 -3.93
CA THR A 84 -3.86 -2.14 -5.19
C THR A 84 -2.50 -1.68 -5.71
N ASP A 85 -2.40 -1.51 -7.03
CA ASP A 85 -1.22 -0.89 -7.62
C ASP A 85 -1.28 0.63 -7.42
N ALA A 86 -0.12 1.27 -7.49
CA ALA A 86 0.01 2.71 -7.23
C ALA A 86 -0.71 3.58 -8.29
N ASP A 87 -0.93 3.02 -9.48
CA ASP A 87 -1.64 3.64 -10.61
C ASP A 87 -3.11 3.22 -10.71
N THR A 88 -3.62 2.48 -9.72
CA THR A 88 -5.04 2.07 -9.68
C THR A 88 -5.92 3.22 -9.20
N MET A 89 -6.86 3.65 -10.04
CA MET A 89 -7.96 4.52 -9.63
C MET A 89 -9.17 3.68 -9.24
N ILE A 90 -9.71 3.93 -8.05
CA ILE A 90 -10.92 3.26 -7.55
C ILE A 90 -12.11 4.21 -7.49
N ASP A 91 -13.31 3.67 -7.69
CA ASP A 91 -14.55 4.43 -7.51
C ASP A 91 -14.74 4.83 -6.04
N ARG A 92 -15.43 5.95 -5.79
CA ARG A 92 -15.73 6.41 -4.42
C ARG A 92 -16.53 5.40 -3.60
N GLN A 93 -17.29 4.53 -4.26
CA GLN A 93 -18.07 3.46 -3.65
C GLN A 93 -17.31 2.14 -3.52
N TYR A 94 -16.08 2.03 -4.04
CA TYR A 94 -15.32 0.78 -4.10
C TYR A 94 -15.24 0.06 -2.75
N LEU A 95 -14.72 0.73 -1.72
CA LEU A 95 -14.58 0.14 -0.38
C LEU A 95 -15.94 -0.26 0.20
N LYS A 96 -16.99 0.54 -0.03
CA LYS A 96 -18.34 0.21 0.44
C LYS A 96 -18.85 -1.07 -0.21
N ILE A 97 -18.72 -1.18 -1.54
CA ILE A 97 -19.19 -2.34 -2.31
C ILE A 97 -18.45 -3.61 -1.87
N VAL A 98 -17.13 -3.56 -1.73
CA VAL A 98 -16.35 -4.72 -1.27
C VAL A 98 -16.74 -5.11 0.16
N LEU A 99 -16.86 -4.14 1.08
CA LEU A 99 -17.27 -4.42 2.45
C LEU A 99 -18.68 -5.03 2.53
N ASP A 100 -19.62 -4.55 1.72
CA ASP A 100 -20.99 -5.10 1.67
C ASP A 100 -20.98 -6.53 1.11
N TYR A 101 -20.16 -6.82 0.09
CA TYR A 101 -20.01 -8.16 -0.49
C TYR A 101 -19.53 -9.18 0.55
N PHE A 102 -18.43 -8.89 1.26
CA PHE A 102 -17.88 -9.83 2.26
C PHE A 102 -18.82 -10.04 3.46
N LYS A 103 -19.63 -9.04 3.81
CA LYS A 103 -20.67 -9.19 4.84
C LYS A 103 -21.82 -10.09 4.40
N GLN A 104 -22.17 -10.08 3.12
CA GLN A 104 -23.30 -10.83 2.57
C GLN A 104 -22.96 -12.28 2.20
N HIS A 105 -21.71 -12.56 1.82
CA HIS A 105 -21.35 -13.82 1.17
C HIS A 105 -20.41 -14.73 1.97
N ASP A 106 -20.07 -14.38 3.22
CA ASP A 106 -19.15 -15.16 4.07
C ASP A 106 -17.86 -15.59 3.34
N ALA A 107 -17.36 -14.73 2.46
CA ALA A 107 -16.17 -15.01 1.66
C ALA A 107 -14.89 -14.73 2.45
N ASP A 108 -13.85 -15.53 2.22
CA ASP A 108 -12.52 -15.33 2.81
C ASP A 108 -11.60 -14.48 1.91
N ALA A 109 -11.79 -14.52 0.59
CA ALA A 109 -10.97 -13.81 -0.39
C ALA A 109 -11.76 -13.46 -1.66
N ALA A 110 -11.33 -12.42 -2.36
CA ALA A 110 -11.84 -12.00 -3.66
C ALA A 110 -10.71 -11.41 -4.51
N VAL A 111 -10.87 -11.49 -5.82
CA VAL A 111 -9.99 -10.87 -6.83
C VAL A 111 -10.88 -10.02 -7.74
N VAL A 112 -10.40 -8.83 -8.09
CA VAL A 112 -11.09 -7.85 -8.94
C VAL A 112 -10.30 -7.65 -10.22
#